data_AF-A0A7V5EZE0-F1
#
_entry.id   AF-A0A7V5EZE0-F1
#
_cell.length_a   1.000
_cell.length_b   1.000
_cell.length_c   1.000
_cell.angle_alpha   90.00
_cell.angle_beta   90.00
_cell.angle_gamma   90.00
#
_symmetry.space_group_name_H-M   'P 1'
#
loop_
_entity.id
_entity.type
_entity.pdbx_description
1 polymer ?
#
loop_
_entity_poly.entity_id
_entity_poly.type
_entity_poly.pdbx_seq_one_letter_code
_entity_poly.pdbx_strand_id
1 'polypeptide(L)' 'PSSALEEINAPPSNVLSLDEVRKAASDAAEKHFLEEHLREVKGNVTALAKRLNMNRSYLQTLVKKRGMRAREFKEKAHAG' A
#
# COMPACT_ATOMS: atom_id res chain seq x y z
N PRO A 1 -37.49 33.12 -19.34
CA PRO A 1 -37.25 31.70 -19.03
C PRO A 1 -36.30 31.05 -20.05
N SER A 2 -34.98 31.14 -19.87
CA SER A 2 -33.98 30.21 -20.43
C SER A 2 -32.55 30.63 -20.08
N SER A 3 -32.11 30.46 -18.82
CA SER A 3 -30.67 30.65 -18.48
C SER A 3 -30.19 29.80 -17.30
N ALA A 4 -30.91 28.73 -16.95
CA ALA A 4 -30.63 27.96 -15.72
C ALA A 4 -30.30 26.48 -15.96
N LEU A 5 -29.94 26.07 -17.19
CA LEU A 5 -29.77 24.65 -17.53
C LEU A 5 -28.44 24.27 -18.19
N GLU A 6 -27.46 25.17 -18.29
CA GLU A 6 -26.18 24.87 -18.99
C GLU A 6 -24.99 24.51 -18.08
N GLU A 7 -25.12 24.51 -16.75
CA GLU A 7 -24.00 24.21 -15.84
C GLU A 7 -23.86 22.73 -15.41
N ILE A 8 -24.56 21.79 -16.07
CA ILE A 8 -24.59 20.37 -15.64
C ILE A 8 -23.70 19.44 -16.48
N ASN A 9 -22.86 19.97 -17.38
CA ASN A 9 -22.08 19.15 -18.32
C ASN A 9 -20.58 19.48 -18.35
N ALA A 10 -19.97 19.76 -17.19
CA ALA A 10 -18.53 19.61 -17.06
C ALA A 10 -18.24 18.15 -16.65
N PRO A 11 -17.49 17.35 -17.43
CA PRO A 11 -16.98 16.08 -16.92
C PRO A 11 -16.18 16.41 -15.65
N PRO A 12 -16.37 15.68 -14.53
CA PRO A 12 -15.64 15.96 -13.30
C PRO A 12 -14.15 15.95 -13.66
N SER A 13 -13.51 17.12 -13.67
CA SER A 13 -12.16 17.30 -14.23
C SER A 13 -11.07 16.71 -13.31
N ASN A 14 -11.47 15.79 -12.44
CA ASN A 14 -10.66 15.16 -11.41
C ASN A 14 -11.04 13.68 -11.18
N VAL A 15 -11.72 13.03 -12.12
CA VAL A 15 -11.82 11.56 -12.09
C VAL A 15 -10.48 10.98 -12.49
N LEU A 16 -9.80 10.36 -11.51
CA LEU A 16 -8.64 9.52 -11.77
C LEU A 16 -9.00 8.52 -12.87
N SER A 17 -8.07 8.30 -13.79
CA SER A 17 -8.23 7.26 -14.81
C SER A 17 -8.46 5.90 -14.14
N LEU A 18 -9.18 4.99 -14.84
CA LEU A 18 -9.40 3.63 -14.33
C LEU A 18 -8.07 2.92 -13.98
N ASP A 19 -7.01 3.22 -14.73
CA ASP A 19 -5.67 2.72 -14.47
C ASP A 19 -5.09 3.23 -13.15
N GLU A 20 -5.26 4.51 -12.84
CA GLU A 20 -4.83 5.11 -11.57
C GLU A 20 -5.61 4.54 -10.39
N VAL A 21 -6.93 4.39 -10.53
CA VAL A 21 -7.79 3.81 -9.49
C VAL A 21 -7.40 2.35 -9.23
N ARG A 22 -7.25 1.55 -10.28
CA ARG A 22 -6.80 0.15 -10.19
C ARG A 22 -5.44 0.07 -9.50
N LYS A 23 -4.49 0.90 -9.93
CA LYS A 23 -3.15 0.94 -9.36
C LYS A 23 -3.18 1.28 -7.87
N ALA A 24 -3.96 2.29 -7.47
CA ALA A 24 -4.10 2.68 -6.07
C ALA A 24 -4.70 1.54 -5.22
N ALA A 25 -5.73 0.86 -5.74
CA ALA A 25 -6.33 -0.28 -5.07
C ALA A 25 -5.33 -1.45 -4.91
N SER A 26 -4.59 -1.79 -5.96
CA SER A 26 -3.55 -2.82 -5.90
C SER A 26 -2.44 -2.46 -4.92
N ASP A 27 -1.99 -1.21 -4.92
CA ASP A 27 -0.96 -0.73 -4.00
C ASP A 27 -1.43 -0.77 -2.53
N ALA A 28 -2.70 -0.44 -2.28
CA ALA A 28 -3.30 -0.53 -0.95
C ALA A 28 -3.45 -1.98 -0.47
N ALA A 29 -3.90 -2.88 -1.34
CA ALA A 29 -4.00 -4.30 -1.04
C ALA A 29 -2.62 -4.91 -0.73
N GLU A 30 -1.60 -4.60 -1.54
CA GLU A 30 -0.23 -5.06 -1.31
C GLU A 30 0.34 -4.51 0.00
N LYS A 31 0.07 -3.23 0.32
CA LYS A 31 0.47 -2.65 1.60
C LYS A 31 -0.13 -3.43 2.75
N HIS A 32 -1.45 -3.62 2.77
CA HIS A 32 -2.14 -4.34 3.85
C HIS A 32 -1.61 -5.77 4.01
N PHE A 33 -1.42 -6.50 2.90
CA PHE A 33 -0.85 -7.83 2.91
C PHE A 33 0.54 -7.87 3.57
N LEU A 34 1.42 -6.93 3.20
CA LEU A 34 2.76 -6.84 3.75
C LEU A 34 2.76 -6.46 5.23
N GLU A 35 1.88 -5.55 5.66
CA GLU A 35 1.77 -5.15 7.07
C GLU A 35 1.42 -6.32 7.97
N GLU A 36 0.37 -7.07 7.61
CA GLU A 36 -0.07 -8.24 8.39
C GLU A 36 1.03 -9.28 8.51
N HIS A 37 1.67 -9.64 7.39
CA HIS A 37 2.72 -10.64 7.41
C HIS A 37 4.00 -10.16 8.11
N LEU A 38 4.32 -8.86 8.02
CA LEU A 38 5.42 -8.27 8.80
C LEU A 38 5.13 -8.31 10.30
N ARG A 39 3.87 -8.09 10.73
CA ARG A 39 3.47 -8.29 12.14
C ARG A 39 3.66 -9.75 12.57
N GLU A 40 3.21 -10.71 11.77
CA GLU A 40 3.33 -12.15 12.07
C GLU A 40 4.79 -12.59 12.27
N VAL A 41 5.73 -12.04 11.49
CA VAL A 41 7.17 -12.35 11.62
C VAL A 41 7.93 -11.35 12.50
N LYS A 42 7.22 -10.50 13.26
CA LYS A 42 7.82 -9.50 14.17
C LYS A 42 8.84 -8.60 13.48
N GLY A 43 8.53 -8.16 12.26
CA GLY A 43 9.38 -7.30 11.44
C GLY A 43 10.62 -7.99 10.83
N ASN A 44 10.74 -9.32 10.90
CA ASN A 44 11.85 -10.05 10.31
C ASN A 44 11.68 -10.22 8.78
N VAL A 45 12.23 -9.27 8.02
CA VAL A 45 12.18 -9.28 6.54
C VAL A 45 12.76 -10.56 5.94
N THR A 46 13.79 -11.16 6.54
CA THR A 46 14.41 -12.39 6.02
C THR A 46 13.48 -13.59 6.19
N ALA A 47 12.79 -13.68 7.34
CA ALA A 47 11.79 -14.73 7.57
C ALA A 47 10.61 -14.58 6.60
N LEU A 48 10.12 -13.36 6.41
CA LEU A 48 9.04 -13.10 5.46
C LEU A 48 9.44 -13.42 4.01
N ALA A 49 10.64 -13.03 3.59
CA ALA A 49 11.16 -13.34 2.26
C ALA A 49 11.22 -14.84 2.00
N LYS A 50 11.64 -15.65 2.99
CA LYS A 50 11.62 -17.11 2.89
C LYS A 50 10.21 -17.66 2.80
N ARG A 51 9.27 -17.17 3.62
CA ARG A 51 7.87 -17.62 3.62
C ARG A 51 7.16 -17.33 2.30
N LEU A 52 7.44 -16.18 1.69
CA LEU A 52 6.87 -15.78 0.40
C LEU A 52 7.69 -16.28 -0.81
N ASN A 53 8.77 -17.03 -0.58
CA ASN A 53 9.73 -17.42 -1.61
C ASN A 53 10.17 -16.25 -2.51
N MET A 54 10.47 -15.11 -1.89
CA MET A 54 10.78 -13.85 -2.57
C MET A 54 12.21 -13.42 -2.28
N ASN A 55 12.84 -12.75 -3.24
CA ASN A 55 14.12 -12.09 -2.99
C ASN A 55 13.96 -11.04 -1.87
N ARG A 56 14.78 -11.14 -0.82
CA ARG A 56 14.72 -10.24 0.34
C ARG A 56 14.92 -8.77 -0.03
N SER A 57 15.81 -8.45 -0.96
CA SER A 57 16.04 -7.07 -1.42
C SER A 57 14.83 -6.54 -2.17
N TYR A 58 14.18 -7.37 -2.98
CA TYR A 58 12.93 -6.99 -3.65
C TYR A 58 11.80 -6.73 -2.65
N LEU A 59 11.61 -7.64 -1.67
CA LEU A 59 10.65 -7.44 -0.58
C LEU A 59 10.93 -6.13 0.18
N GLN A 60 12.20 -5.84 0.47
CA GLN A 60 12.59 -4.59 1.11
C GLN A 60 12.21 -3.36 0.26
N THR A 61 12.37 -3.44 -1.06
CA THR A 61 11.95 -2.39 -1.99
C THR A 61 10.44 -2.21 -2.01
N LEU A 62 9.66 -3.30 -2.04
CA LEU A 62 8.20 -3.23 -1.97
C LEU A 62 7.73 -2.53 -0.70
N VAL A 63 8.24 -2.96 0.45
CA VAL A 63 7.92 -2.36 1.76
C VAL A 63 8.20 -0.85 1.76
N LYS A 64 9.35 -0.43 1.24
CA LYS A 64 9.71 1.00 1.12
C LYS A 64 8.79 1.75 0.15
N LYS A 65 8.46 1.16 -1.00
CA LYS A 65 7.61 1.76 -2.03
C LYS A 65 6.20 2.06 -1.51
N ARG A 66 5.71 1.29 -0.54
CA ARG A 66 4.42 1.53 0.14
C ARG A 66 4.52 2.43 1.38
N GLY A 67 5.69 3.03 1.63
CA GLY A 67 5.91 3.98 2.72
C GLY A 67 6.15 3.33 4.08
N MET A 68 6.51 2.05 4.14
CA MET A 68 6.67 1.31 5.40
C MET A 68 8.14 1.04 5.73
N ARG A 69 8.44 0.82 7.01
CA ARG A 69 9.72 0.29 7.46
C ARG A 69 9.50 -0.96 8.31
N ALA A 70 10.17 -2.05 7.94
CA ALA A 70 10.06 -3.33 8.67
C ALA A 70 10.38 -3.24 10.17
N ARG A 71 11.21 -2.27 10.60
CA ARG A 71 11.53 -2.05 12.02
C ARG A 71 10.31 -1.64 12.85
N GLU A 72 9.31 -1.00 12.24
CA GLU A 72 8.08 -0.56 12.92
C GLU A 72 7.23 -1.75 13.41
N PHE A 73 7.42 -2.92 12.80
CA PHE A 73 6.71 -4.16 13.13
C PHE A 73 7.50 -5.07 14.08
N LYS A 74 8.68 -4.64 14.52
CA LYS A 74 9.39 -5.35 15.58
C LYS A 74 8.63 -5.11 16.87
N GLU A 75 8.28 -6.18 17.57
CA GLU A 75 7.87 -6.06 18.97
C GLU A 75 8.95 -5.30 19.71
N LYS A 76 8.57 -4.22 20.40
CA LYS A 76 9.48 -3.57 21.34
C LYS A 76 9.83 -4.65 22.35
N ALA A 77 11.09 -5.06 22.39
CA ALA A 77 11.59 -5.86 23.49
C ALA A 77 11.27 -5.06 24.75
N HIS A 78 10.25 -5.48 25.49
CA HIS A 78 10.03 -4.98 26.84
C HIS A 78 11.31 -5.36 27.59
N ALA A 79 12.14 -4.36 27.86
CA ALA A 79 13.18 -4.47 28.86
C ALA A 79 12.46 -4.77 30.17
N GLY A 80 12.57 -6.02 30.62
CA GLY A 80 12.28 -6.41 32.00
C GLY A 80 13.38 -5.90 32.92
#